data_AF-A0A3E0KEB8-F1
#
_entry.id   AF-A0A3E0KEB8-F1
#
_cell.length_a   1.000
_cell.length_b   1.000
_cell.length_c   1.000
_cell.angle_alpha   90.00
_cell.angle_beta   90.00
_cell.angle_gamma   90.00
#
_symmetry.space_group_name_H-M   'P 1'
#
loop_
_entity.id
_entity.type
_entity.pdbx_description
1 polymer ?
#
loop_
_entity_poly.entity_id
_entity_poly.type
_entity_poly.pdbx_seq_one_letter_code
_entity_poly.pdbx_strand_id
1 'polypeptide(L)' 'MSEAKLRQSVASLGRALGRLDEALREPDTNPLAIDGTIQRFEFAIELLWKTLKRVLEHEGIQTRTPREALREAYQAGW' A
#
# COMPACT_ATOMS: atom_id res chain seq x y z
N MET A 1 0.47 -12.88 14.24
CA MET A 1 -0.06 -12.93 12.86
C MET A 1 0.68 -14.01 12.09
N SER A 2 0.00 -14.81 11.26
CA SER A 2 0.68 -15.89 10.52
C SER A 2 1.49 -15.36 9.34
N GLU A 3 2.60 -16.02 9.03
CA GLU A 3 3.45 -15.68 7.88
C GLU A 3 2.67 -15.70 6.55
N ALA A 4 1.74 -16.65 6.39
CA ALA A 4 0.85 -16.71 5.24
C ALA A 4 0.03 -15.41 5.04
N LYS A 5 -0.43 -14.80 6.14
CA LYS A 5 -1.21 -13.54 6.08
C LYS A 5 -0.33 -12.34 5.72
N LEU A 6 0.94 -12.34 6.10
CA LEU A 6 1.92 -11.32 5.67
C LEU A 6 2.20 -11.43 4.17
N ARG A 7 2.52 -12.65 3.70
CA ARG A 7 2.72 -12.91 2.26
C ARG A 7 1.52 -12.47 1.44
N GLN A 8 0.30 -12.76 1.92
CA GLN A 8 -0.92 -12.31 1.26
C GLN A 8 -1.07 -10.78 1.27
N SER A 9 -0.67 -10.09 2.34
CA SER A 9 -0.73 -8.62 2.41
C SER A 9 0.20 -7.98 1.39
N VAL A 10 1.45 -8.45 1.32
CA VAL A 10 2.45 -8.01 0.34
C VAL A 10 1.99 -8.29 -1.10
N ALA A 11 1.47 -9.50 -1.36
CA ALA A 11 0.93 -9.85 -2.68
C ALA A 11 -0.27 -8.97 -3.07
N SER A 12 -1.12 -8.59 -2.11
CA SER A 12 -2.27 -7.72 -2.35
C SER A 12 -1.85 -6.30 -2.65
N LEU A 13 -0.84 -5.78 -1.94
CA LEU A 13 -0.22 -4.49 -2.24
C LEU A 13 0.40 -4.49 -3.65
N GLY A 14 1.15 -5.53 -4.02
CA GLY A 14 1.72 -5.66 -5.37
C GLY A 14 0.65 -5.62 -6.48
N ARG A 15 -0.47 -6.33 -6.29
CA ARG A 15 -1.60 -6.25 -7.24
C ARG A 15 -2.22 -4.86 -7.31
N ALA A 16 -2.37 -4.17 -6.18
CA ALA A 16 -2.93 -2.81 -6.15
C ALA A 16 -2.00 -1.82 -6.88
N LEU A 17 -0.69 -1.95 -6.71
CA LEU A 17 0.30 -1.16 -7.43
C LEU A 17 0.27 -1.45 -8.94
N GLY A 18 0.15 -2.71 -9.35
CA GLY A 18 -0.01 -3.07 -10.76
C GLY A 18 -1.26 -2.45 -11.39
N ARG A 19 -2.39 -2.45 -10.67
CA ARG A 19 -3.61 -1.77 -11.11
C ARG A 19 -3.43 -0.25 -11.15
N LEU A 20 -2.73 0.36 -10.20
CA LEU A 20 -2.45 1.79 -10.26
C LEU A 20 -1.61 2.13 -11.50
N ASP A 21 -0.58 1.32 -11.77
CA ASP A 21 0.29 1.45 -12.93
C ASP A 21 -0.46 1.27 -14.26
N GLU A 22 -1.45 0.37 -14.35
CA GLU A 22 -2.39 0.31 -15.49
C GLU A 22 -3.15 1.63 -15.68
N ALA A 23 -3.70 2.19 -14.60
CA ALA A 23 -4.52 3.39 -14.68
C ALA A 23 -3.70 4.65 -15.02
N LEU A 24 -2.44 4.72 -14.57
CA LEU A 24 -1.52 5.79 -14.93
C LEU A 24 -1.15 5.80 -16.42
N ARG A 25 -1.42 4.71 -17.16
CA ARG A 25 -1.23 4.64 -18.62
C ARG A 25 -2.46 5.07 -19.42
N GLU A 26 -3.61 5.24 -18.77
CA GLU A 26 -4.81 5.74 -19.42
C GLU A 26 -4.63 7.23 -19.79
N PRO A 27 -5.08 7.67 -20.97
CA PRO A 27 -5.07 9.08 -21.31
C PRO A 27 -5.86 9.94 -20.31
N ASP A 28 -5.33 11.11 -19.97
CA ASP A 28 -5.95 12.10 -19.08
C ASP A 28 -7.10 12.88 -19.73
N THR A 29 -7.57 12.44 -20.90
CA THR A 29 -8.65 13.09 -21.65
C THR A 29 -10.05 12.72 -21.14
N ASN A 30 -10.17 11.69 -20.29
CA ASN A 30 -11.44 11.25 -19.73
C ASN A 30 -11.49 11.53 -18.21
N PRO A 31 -12.34 12.45 -17.72
CA PRO A 31 -12.47 12.76 -16.30
C PRO A 31 -12.73 11.54 -15.40
N LEU A 32 -13.52 10.57 -15.87
CA LEU A 32 -13.78 9.34 -15.11
C LEU A 32 -12.54 8.46 -14.97
N ALA A 33 -11.63 8.49 -15.96
CA ALA A 33 -10.36 7.77 -15.87
C ALA A 33 -9.43 8.44 -14.85
N ILE A 34 -9.45 9.78 -14.77
CA ILE A 34 -8.71 10.53 -13.75
C ILE A 34 -9.24 10.18 -12.36
N ASP A 35 -10.55 10.25 -12.14
CA ASP A 35 -11.17 9.90 -10.85
C ASP A 35 -10.84 8.45 -10.45
N GLY A 36 -10.93 7.51 -11.39
CA GLY A 36 -10.56 6.13 -11.18
C GLY A 36 -9.08 5.94 -10.81
N THR A 37 -8.19 6.76 -11.38
CA THR A 37 -6.75 6.76 -11.07
C THR A 37 -6.49 7.28 -9.67
N ILE A 38 -7.13 8.39 -9.27
CA ILE A 38 -7.06 8.94 -7.91
C ILE A 38 -7.52 7.89 -6.89
N GLN A 39 -8.65 7.23 -7.15
CA GLN A 39 -9.16 6.19 -6.28
C GLN A 39 -8.21 4.99 -6.16
N ARG A 40 -7.57 4.55 -7.26
CA ARG A 40 -6.55 3.49 -7.24
C ARG A 40 -5.32 3.90 -6.44
N PHE A 41 -4.91 5.17 -6.52
CA PHE A 41 -3.82 5.71 -5.72
C PHE A 41 -4.15 5.65 -4.21
N GLU A 42 -5.33 6.13 -3.81
CA GLU A 42 -5.78 6.07 -2.41
C GLU A 42 -5.81 4.63 -1.88
N PHE A 43 -6.32 3.68 -2.68
CA PHE A 43 -6.30 2.27 -2.30
C PHE A 43 -4.89 1.70 -2.16
N ALA A 44 -3.97 2.07 -3.04
CA ALA A 44 -2.58 1.63 -2.97
C ALA A 44 -1.90 2.15 -1.70
N ILE A 45 -2.10 3.44 -1.35
CA ILE A 45 -1.58 4.03 -0.11
C ILE A 45 -2.19 3.36 1.13
N GLU A 46 -3.51 3.11 1.14
CA GLU A 46 -4.19 2.44 2.24
C GLU A 46 -3.66 1.01 2.46
N LEU A 47 -3.43 0.26 1.38
CA LEU A 47 -2.83 -1.06 1.45
C LEU A 47 -1.37 -1.03 1.85
N LEU A 48 -0.61 -0.03 1.40
CA LEU A 48 0.80 0.15 1.73
C LEU A 48 0.98 0.28 3.23
N TRP A 49 0.36 1.29 3.86
CA TRP A 49 0.59 1.51 5.28
C TRP A 49 0.05 0.37 6.16
N LYS A 50 -1.06 -0.27 5.76
CA LYS A 50 -1.56 -1.48 6.45
C LYS A 50 -0.61 -2.66 6.31
N THR A 51 0.09 -2.78 5.18
CA THR A 51 1.09 -3.83 4.98
C THR A 51 2.32 -3.55 5.82
N LEU A 52 2.85 -2.32 5.79
CA LEU A 52 3.97 -1.90 6.63
C LEU A 52 3.68 -2.12 8.10
N LYS A 53 2.52 -1.66 8.59
CA LYS A 53 2.06 -1.90 9.96
C LYS A 53 2.11 -3.38 10.32
N ARG A 54 1.61 -4.26 9.46
CA ARG A 54 1.57 -5.70 9.74
C ARG A 54 2.96 -6.33 9.79
N VAL A 55 3.87 -5.92 8.90
CA VAL A 55 5.25 -6.42 8.90
C VAL A 55 5.98 -5.92 10.15
N LEU A 56 5.86 -4.63 10.47
CA LEU A 56 6.42 -4.05 11.70
C LEU A 56 5.89 -4.75 12.95
N GLU A 57 4.59 -5.00 13.04
CA GLU A 57 3.98 -5.73 14.16
C GLU A 57 4.52 -7.16 14.30
N HIS A 58 4.86 -7.80 13.18
CA HIS A 58 5.49 -9.12 13.17
C HIS A 58 6.92 -9.10 13.70
N GLU A 59 7.64 -8.00 13.47
CA GLU A 59 8.98 -7.73 14.01
C GLU A 59 8.97 -7.14 15.43
N GLY A 60 7.79 -6.98 16.03
CA GLY A 60 7.62 -6.46 17.40
C GLY A 60 7.47 -4.94 17.50
N ILE A 61 7.45 -4.21 16.37
CA ILE A 61 7.28 -2.76 16.32
C ILE A 61 5.79 -2.42 16.13
N GLN A 62 5.20 -1.76 17.12
CA GLN A 62 3.77 -1.40 17.08
C GLN A 62 3.57 -0.01 16.49
N THR A 63 2.66 0.13 15.52
CA THR A 63 2.30 1.41 14.91
C THR A 63 0.79 1.60 14.84
N ARG A 64 0.32 2.84 15.08
CA ARG A 64 -1.10 3.16 15.21
C ARG A 64 -1.63 3.97 14.04
N THR A 65 -0.78 4.76 13.40
CA THR A 65 -1.16 5.65 12.29
C THR A 65 -0.37 5.32 11.01
N PRO A 66 -0.88 5.71 9.82
CA PRO A 66 -0.14 5.55 8.56
C PRO A 66 1.24 6.23 8.58
N ARG A 67 1.31 7.42 9.21
CA ARG A 67 2.56 8.18 9.35
C ARG A 67 3.58 7.45 10.22
N GLU A 68 3.15 6.89 11.34
CA GLU A 68 4.02 6.06 12.19
C GLU A 68 4.53 4.84 11.43
N ALA A 69 3.64 4.08 10.77
CA ALA A 69 4.02 2.91 9.99
C ALA A 69 5.09 3.22 8.95
N LEU A 70 4.96 4.33 8.21
CA LEU A 70 5.97 4.78 7.25
C LEU A 70 7.29 5.19 7.93
N ARG A 71 7.21 5.93 9.04
CA ARG A 71 8.41 6.39 9.77
C ARG A 71 9.22 5.22 10.31
N GLU A 72 8.56 4.27 10.97
CA GLU A 72 9.23 3.11 11.56
C GLU A 72 9.80 2.19 10.47
N ALA A 73 9.06 1.99 9.36
CA ALA A 73 9.59 1.24 8.21
C ALA A 73 10.86 1.89 7.63
N TYR A 74 10.86 3.22 7.49
CA TYR A 74 12.04 3.96 7.04
C TYR A 74 13.22 3.84 8.02
N GLN A 75 12.96 3.89 9.33
CA GLN A 75 13.98 3.66 10.36
C GLN A 75 14.54 2.24 10.35
N ALA A 76 13.73 1.25 9.97
CA ALA A 76 14.13 -0.14 9.77
C ALA A 76 14.92 -0.38 8.46
N GLY A 77 15.02 0.64 7.58
CA GLY A 77 15.81 0.59 6.34
C GLY A 77 15.10 -0.05 5.15
N TRP A 78 13.76 -0.02 5.12
CA TRP A 78 12.96 -0.53 4.00
C TRP A 78 12.75 0.47 2.87
#